data_AF-A0A932YWJ0-F1
#
_entry.id   AF-A0A932YWJ0-F1
#
_cell.length_a   1.000
_cell.length_b   1.000
_cell.length_c   1.000
_cell.angle_alpha   90.00
_cell.angle_beta   90.00
_cell.angle_gamma   90.00
#
_symmetry.space_group_name_H-M   'P 1'
#
loop_
_entity.id
_entity.type
_entity.pdbx_description
1 polymer ?
#
loop_
_entity_poly.entity_id
_entity_poly.type
_entity_poly.pdbx_seq_one_letter_code
_entity_poly.pdbx_strand_id
1 'polypeptide(L)'
;MSALLKKSFRPLVITAVLGIAAAVALPAWAQIVPPECRIGGSGCTLCHIGVLAINITEFMIYRVAFPLTALLIAAGGLILLTAGTSESRITLGKKILTNTLIGIIIVLLAWLAVDTVIKVLTGGNQLVSDPLGKLGPWNKLDPTGCPL
;
A
#
# COMPACT_ATOMS: atom_id res chain seq x y z
N MET A 1 -6.81 -39.44 -6.78
CA MET A 1 -5.90 -38.81 -5.80
C MET A 1 -6.05 -37.28 -5.66
N SER A 2 -6.71 -36.56 -6.59
CA SER A 2 -6.87 -35.10 -6.57
C SER A 2 -7.93 -34.53 -5.60
N ALA A 3 -8.83 -35.37 -5.05
CA ALA A 3 -9.91 -34.93 -4.17
C ALA A 3 -9.47 -34.64 -2.72
N LEU A 4 -8.41 -35.31 -2.24
CA LEU A 4 -7.93 -35.17 -0.86
C LEU A 4 -7.10 -33.88 -0.65
N LEU A 5 -6.34 -33.46 -1.67
CA LEU A 5 -5.63 -32.17 -1.65
C LEU A 5 -6.59 -30.98 -1.59
N LYS A 6 -7.72 -31.04 -2.30
CA LYS A 6 -8.72 -29.95 -2.35
C LYS A 6 -9.44 -29.72 -1.02
N LYS A 7 -9.57 -30.76 -0.18
CA LYS A 7 -10.29 -30.73 1.10
C LYS A 7 -9.46 -30.12 2.23
N SER A 8 -8.14 -30.31 2.21
CA SER A 8 -7.20 -29.74 3.20
C SER A 8 -6.73 -28.32 2.82
N PHE A 9 -6.67 -28.00 1.53
CA PHE A 9 -6.19 -26.69 1.06
C PHE A 9 -7.20 -25.55 1.26
N ARG A 10 -8.51 -25.82 1.15
CA ARG A 10 -9.58 -24.83 1.40
C ARG A 10 -9.57 -24.23 2.82
N PRO A 11 -9.52 -25.02 3.91
CA PRO A 11 -9.48 -24.46 5.25
C PRO A 11 -8.15 -23.73 5.54
N LEU A 12 -7.03 -24.17 4.94
CA LEU A 12 -5.71 -23.57 5.14
C LEU A 12 -5.56 -22.19 4.46
N VAL A 13 -6.18 -22.01 3.29
CA VAL A 13 -6.25 -20.71 2.62
C VAL A 13 -7.19 -19.76 3.36
N ILE A 14 -8.32 -20.26 3.90
CA ILE A 14 -9.26 -19.45 4.68
C ILE A 14 -8.62 -19.00 6.01
N THR A 15 -7.88 -19.87 6.70
CA THR A 15 -7.17 -19.50 7.93
C THR A 15 -5.98 -18.57 7.66
N ALA A 16 -5.28 -18.71 6.53
CA ALA A 16 -4.26 -17.75 6.11
C ALA A 16 -4.87 -16.38 5.79
N VAL A 17 -6.00 -16.33 5.09
CA VAL A 17 -6.72 -15.07 4.77
C VAL A 17 -7.29 -14.43 6.05
N LEU A 18 -7.87 -15.20 6.97
CA LEU A 18 -8.35 -14.70 8.27
C LEU A 18 -7.20 -14.25 9.18
N GLY A 19 -6.08 -14.97 9.19
CA GLY A 19 -4.89 -14.61 9.96
C GLY A 19 -4.23 -13.33 9.45
N ILE A 20 -4.19 -13.13 8.13
CA ILE A 20 -3.72 -11.89 7.51
C ILE A 20 -4.71 -10.74 7.77
N ALA A 21 -6.02 -10.97 7.66
CA ALA A 21 -7.03 -9.96 8.00
C ALA A 21 -6.95 -9.52 9.48
N ALA A 22 -6.70 -10.46 10.41
CA ALA A 22 -6.46 -10.15 11.81
C ALA A 22 -5.16 -9.36 12.04
N ALA A 23 -4.12 -9.58 11.22
CA ALA A 23 -2.86 -8.82 11.29
C ALA A 23 -3.00 -7.37 10.77
N VAL A 24 -3.86 -7.11 9.78
CA VAL A 24 -4.16 -5.74 9.31
C VAL A 24 -4.99 -4.96 10.34
N ALA A 25 -5.74 -5.66 11.21
CA ALA A 25 -6.58 -5.05 12.24
C ALA A 25 -5.83 -4.63 13.53
N LEU A 26 -4.53 -4.94 13.67
CA LEU A 26 -3.72 -4.47 14.81
C LEU A 26 -3.37 -2.97 14.67
N PRO A 27 -3.18 -2.25 15.80
CA PRO A 27 -3.26 -0.79 15.84
C PRO A 27 -1.99 -0.13 15.28
N ALA A 28 -1.84 -0.15 13.95
CA ALA A 28 -0.76 0.54 13.25
C ALA A 28 -1.08 2.04 12.99
N TRP A 29 -2.23 2.53 13.47
CA TRP A 29 -2.68 3.92 13.34
C TRP A 29 -1.98 4.89 14.30
N ALA A 30 -1.30 4.41 15.35
CA ALA A 30 -0.63 5.27 16.34
C ALA A 30 0.65 5.96 15.83
N GLN A 31 1.15 5.60 14.64
CA GLN A 31 2.40 6.10 14.07
C GLN A 31 2.16 7.14 12.95
N ILE A 32 0.90 7.44 12.62
CA ILE A 32 0.58 8.35 11.51
C ILE A 32 0.87 9.81 11.91
N VAL A 33 0.52 10.19 13.13
CA VAL A 33 0.71 11.56 13.65
C VAL A 33 2.15 11.73 14.13
N PRO A 34 2.88 12.78 13.67
CA PRO A 34 4.21 13.10 14.19
C PRO A 34 4.19 13.26 15.71
N PRO A 35 5.22 12.79 16.43
CA PRO A 35 5.25 12.81 17.90
C PRO A 35 5.17 14.24 18.47
N GLU A 36 5.76 15.24 17.78
CA GLU A 36 5.67 16.67 18.11
C GLU A 36 4.23 17.20 18.15
N CYS A 37 3.33 16.55 17.39
CA CYS A 37 1.93 16.95 17.24
C CYS A 37 0.96 16.14 18.10
N ARG A 38 1.46 15.22 18.93
CA ARG A 38 0.64 14.25 19.67
C ARG A 38 0.22 14.71 21.07
N ILE A 39 0.93 15.69 21.67
CA ILE A 39 0.71 16.15 23.04
C ILE A 39 1.10 17.63 23.15
N GLY A 40 0.14 18.51 23.43
CA GLY A 40 0.44 19.88 23.88
C GLY A 40 0.68 20.97 22.82
N GLY A 41 0.40 20.72 21.53
CA GLY A 41 0.09 21.73 20.49
C GLY A 41 1.06 22.90 20.24
N SER A 42 2.21 22.96 20.92
CA SER A 42 3.18 24.04 20.86
C SER A 42 4.38 23.57 20.06
N GLY A 43 4.22 23.55 18.72
CA GLY A 43 5.28 23.13 17.80
C GLY A 43 4.80 22.67 16.41
N CYS A 44 3.50 22.45 16.19
CA CYS A 44 3.01 22.08 14.86
C CYS A 44 2.95 23.30 13.94
N THR A 45 4.01 23.51 13.18
CA THR A 45 4.01 24.41 12.03
C THR A 45 3.38 23.71 10.82
N LEU A 46 2.99 24.49 9.80
CA LEU A 46 2.43 23.97 8.53
C LEU A 46 3.35 22.94 7.85
N CYS A 47 4.66 22.94 8.17
CA CYS A 47 5.61 21.95 7.66
C CYS A 47 5.33 20.52 8.14
N HIS A 48 4.74 20.32 9.33
CA HIS A 48 4.43 18.99 9.87
C HIS A 48 3.26 18.31 9.16
N ILE A 49 2.46 19.06 8.39
CA ILE A 49 1.39 18.51 7.54
C ILE A 49 1.98 17.66 6.40
N GLY A 50 3.14 18.03 5.87
CA GLY A 50 3.84 17.24 4.85
C GLY A 50 4.27 15.88 5.40
N VAL A 51 4.83 15.84 6.61
CA VAL A 51 5.23 14.60 7.29
C VAL A 51 4.03 13.69 7.58
N LEU A 52 2.90 14.28 7.98
CA LEU A 52 1.65 13.53 8.15
C LEU A 52 1.21 12.86 6.83
N ALA A 53 1.24 13.59 5.71
CA ALA A 53 0.85 13.04 4.40
C ALA A 53 1.77 11.88 3.96
N ILE A 54 3.06 11.95 4.27
CA ILE A 54 4.01 10.86 4.05
C ILE A 54 3.65 9.65 4.88
N ASN A 55 3.47 9.83 6.19
CA ASN A 55 3.16 8.72 7.09
C ASN A 55 1.85 8.03 6.70
N ILE A 56 0.84 8.79 6.25
CA ILE A 56 -0.41 8.24 5.72
C ILE A 56 -0.14 7.42 4.45
N THR A 57 0.69 7.93 3.55
CA THR A 57 0.98 7.26 2.27
C THR A 57 1.82 6.00 2.47
N GLU A 58 2.87 6.06 3.29
CA GLU A 58 3.64 4.91 3.77
C GLU A 58 2.73 3.86 4.38
N PHE A 59 1.82 4.26 5.26
CA PHE A 59 0.87 3.36 5.90
C PHE A 59 -0.05 2.70 4.87
N MET A 60 -0.68 3.48 3.99
CA MET A 60 -1.59 2.94 2.97
C MET A 60 -0.86 2.01 2.00
N ILE A 61 0.36 2.35 1.57
CA ILE A 61 1.10 1.53 0.61
C ILE A 61 1.64 0.27 1.30
N TYR A 62 2.45 0.43 2.34
CA TYR A 62 3.18 -0.69 2.97
C TYR A 62 2.29 -1.59 3.83
N ARG A 63 1.31 -1.03 4.54
CA ARG A 63 0.47 -1.81 5.45
C ARG A 63 -0.86 -2.26 4.88
N VAL A 64 -1.35 -1.61 3.81
CA VAL A 64 -2.65 -1.94 3.23
C VAL A 64 -2.51 -2.45 1.79
N ALA A 65 -1.94 -1.66 0.88
CA ALA A 65 -1.94 -1.96 -0.54
C ALA A 65 -1.12 -3.22 -0.89
N PHE A 66 0.11 -3.34 -0.38
CA PHE A 66 0.95 -4.53 -0.61
C PHE A 66 0.31 -5.83 -0.11
N PRO A 67 -0.12 -5.96 1.18
CA PRO A 67 -0.73 -7.19 1.66
C PRO A 67 -2.06 -7.50 0.97
N LEU A 68 -2.89 -6.48 0.67
CA LEU A 68 -4.15 -6.68 -0.05
C LEU A 68 -3.90 -7.21 -1.46
N THR A 69 -2.95 -6.62 -2.17
CA THR A 69 -2.58 -7.03 -3.53
C THR A 69 -2.05 -8.47 -3.54
N ALA A 70 -1.15 -8.80 -2.61
CA ALA A 70 -0.62 -10.16 -2.48
C ALA A 70 -1.75 -11.18 -2.24
N LEU A 71 -2.73 -10.83 -1.41
CA LEU A 71 -3.89 -11.67 -1.11
C LEU A 71 -4.80 -11.89 -2.32
N LEU A 72 -5.09 -10.83 -3.09
CA LEU A 72 -5.93 -10.92 -4.28
C LEU A 72 -5.26 -11.71 -5.41
N ILE A 73 -3.94 -11.53 -5.61
CA ILE A 73 -3.17 -12.31 -6.58
C ILE A 73 -3.14 -13.78 -6.17
N ALA A 74 -2.87 -14.07 -4.89
CA ALA A 74 -2.90 -15.43 -4.38
C ALA A 74 -4.29 -16.08 -4.56
N ALA A 75 -5.36 -15.40 -4.16
CA ALA A 75 -6.72 -15.90 -4.32
C ALA A 75 -7.10 -16.13 -5.79
N GLY A 76 -6.81 -15.16 -6.67
CA GLY A 76 -7.08 -15.26 -8.10
C GLY A 76 -6.27 -16.38 -8.78
N GLY A 77 -4.99 -16.51 -8.43
CA GLY A 77 -4.12 -17.57 -8.92
C GLY A 77 -4.59 -18.96 -8.49
N LEU A 78 -4.99 -19.13 -7.23
CA LEU A 78 -5.49 -20.40 -6.73
C LEU A 78 -6.82 -20.81 -7.37
N ILE A 79 -7.69 -19.84 -7.69
CA ILE A 79 -8.95 -20.11 -8.40
C ILE A 79 -8.65 -20.63 -9.81
N LEU A 80 -7.68 -20.04 -10.52
CA LEU A 80 -7.27 -20.53 -11.84
C LEU A 80 -6.66 -21.93 -11.79
N LEU A 81 -5.74 -22.17 -10.85
CA LEU A 81 -5.09 -23.48 -10.69
C LEU A 81 -6.08 -24.58 -10.32
N THR A 82 -7.18 -24.25 -9.64
CA THR A 82 -8.19 -25.23 -9.18
C THR A 82 -9.45 -25.29 -10.05
N ALA A 83 -9.50 -24.52 -11.15
CA ALA A 83 -10.66 -24.39 -12.04
C ALA A 83 -10.95 -25.64 -12.89
N GLY A 84 -9.94 -26.46 -13.20
CA GLY A 84 -10.09 -27.61 -14.10
C GLY A 84 -10.70 -27.19 -15.45
N THR A 85 -11.70 -27.94 -15.94
CA THR A 85 -12.42 -27.65 -17.20
C THR A 85 -13.62 -26.70 -17.03
N SER A 86 -13.85 -26.15 -15.83
CA SER A 86 -15.01 -25.28 -15.61
C SER A 86 -14.73 -23.86 -16.11
N GLU A 87 -15.32 -23.49 -17.25
CA GLU A 87 -15.11 -22.17 -17.86
C GLU A 87 -15.50 -21.01 -16.93
N SER A 88 -16.55 -21.19 -16.13
CA SER A 88 -16.99 -20.20 -15.14
C SER A 88 -15.88 -19.84 -14.13
N ARG A 89 -15.10 -20.83 -13.65
CA ARG A 89 -14.02 -20.59 -12.68
C ARG A 89 -12.78 -20.01 -13.34
N ILE A 90 -12.49 -20.39 -14.58
CA ILE A 90 -11.40 -19.80 -15.37
C ILE A 90 -11.66 -18.31 -15.61
N THR A 91 -12.88 -17.96 -16.05
CA THR A 91 -13.27 -16.57 -16.29
C THR A 91 -13.23 -15.74 -15.00
N LEU A 92 -13.69 -16.30 -13.88
CA LEU A 92 -13.66 -15.63 -12.58
C LEU A 92 -12.20 -15.37 -12.12
N GLY A 93 -11.32 -16.36 -12.21
CA GLY A 93 -9.92 -16.20 -11.83
C GLY A 93 -9.19 -15.16 -12.68
N LYS A 94 -9.41 -15.16 -14.01
CA LYS A 94 -8.86 -14.13 -14.92
C LYS A 94 -9.39 -12.74 -14.57
N LYS A 95 -10.68 -12.63 -14.25
CA LYS A 95 -11.30 -11.36 -13.84
C LYS A 95 -10.68 -10.79 -12.57
N ILE A 96 -10.43 -11.63 -11.56
CA ILE A 96 -9.77 -11.19 -10.32
C ILE A 96 -8.34 -10.70 -10.61
N LEU A 97 -7.57 -11.45 -11.39
CA LEU A 97 -6.19 -11.05 -11.71
C LEU A 97 -6.12 -9.75 -12.53
N THR A 98 -6.96 -9.62 -13.56
CA THR A 98 -7.01 -8.40 -14.39
C THR A 98 -7.47 -7.19 -13.57
N ASN A 99 -8.50 -7.32 -12.74
CA ASN A 99 -8.91 -6.24 -11.84
C ASN A 99 -7.81 -5.86 -10.84
N THR A 100 -7.08 -6.84 -10.30
CA THR A 100 -5.97 -6.58 -9.38
C THR A 100 -4.82 -5.85 -10.09
N LEU A 101 -4.48 -6.26 -11.32
CA LEU A 101 -3.46 -5.60 -12.13
C LEU A 101 -3.82 -4.15 -12.43
N ILE A 102 -5.08 -3.88 -12.80
CA ILE A 102 -5.58 -2.52 -13.01
C ILE A 102 -5.48 -1.70 -11.71
N GLY A 103 -5.82 -2.28 -10.56
CA GLY A 103 -5.69 -1.63 -9.26
C GLY A 103 -4.25 -1.20 -8.96
N ILE A 104 -3.26 -2.05 -9.20
CA ILE A 104 -1.83 -1.73 -9.01
C ILE A 104 -1.42 -0.56 -9.90
N ILE A 105 -1.83 -0.59 -11.18
CA ILE A 105 -1.51 0.48 -12.14
C ILE A 105 -2.08 1.82 -11.65
N ILE A 106 -3.32 1.83 -11.17
CA ILE A 106 -3.96 3.05 -10.65
C ILE A 106 -3.19 3.61 -9.45
N VAL A 107 -2.78 2.76 -8.50
CA VAL A 107 -2.01 3.20 -7.32
C VAL A 107 -0.66 3.79 -7.73
N LEU A 108 0.03 3.15 -8.67
CA LEU A 108 1.32 3.66 -9.20
C LEU A 108 1.15 5.00 -9.92
N LEU A 109 0.10 5.13 -10.74
CA LEU A 109 -0.20 6.38 -11.44
C LEU A 109 -0.61 7.49 -10.48
N ALA A 110 -1.38 7.19 -9.44
CA ALA A 110 -1.75 8.17 -8.42
C ALA A 110 -0.51 8.69 -7.68
N TRP A 111 0.40 7.80 -7.28
CA TRP A 111 1.66 8.20 -6.65
C TRP A 111 2.52 9.05 -7.56
N LEU A 112 2.64 8.68 -8.85
CA LEU A 112 3.36 9.45 -9.85
C LEU A 112 2.70 10.81 -10.14
N ALA A 113 1.38 10.88 -10.16
CA ALA A 113 0.64 12.12 -10.35
C ALA A 113 0.93 13.11 -9.19
N VAL A 114 0.90 12.64 -7.95
CA VAL A 114 1.25 13.49 -6.79
C VAL A 114 2.71 13.95 -6.87
N ASP A 115 3.62 13.02 -7.19
CA ASP A 115 5.05 13.30 -7.36
C ASP A 115 5.31 14.40 -8.41
N THR A 116 4.67 14.27 -9.58
CA THR A 116 4.80 15.25 -10.66
C THR A 116 4.22 16.61 -10.30
N VAL A 117 3.04 16.66 -9.66
CA VAL A 117 2.42 17.92 -9.23
C VAL A 117 3.32 18.64 -8.22
N ILE A 118 3.84 17.94 -7.22
CA ILE A 118 4.75 18.53 -6.22
C ILE A 118 6.00 19.07 -6.91
N LYS A 119 6.62 18.29 -7.80
CA LYS A 119 7.83 18.71 -8.54
C LYS A 119 7.59 19.93 -9.44
N VAL A 120 6.43 20.04 -10.09
CA VAL A 120 6.08 21.18 -10.93
C VAL A 120 5.84 22.43 -10.08
N LEU A 121 5.11 22.31 -8.97
CA LEU A 121 4.81 23.43 -8.08
C LEU A 121 6.04 23.95 -7.35
N THR A 122 6.95 23.06 -6.95
CA THR A 122 8.21 23.47 -6.32
C THR A 122 9.28 23.85 -7.33
N GLY A 123 9.01 23.88 -8.64
CA GLY A 123 10.02 24.23 -9.65
C GLY A 123 11.18 23.25 -9.78
N GLY A 124 11.01 22.01 -9.30
CA GLY A 124 12.08 21.03 -9.18
C GLY A 124 12.96 21.20 -7.93
N ASN A 125 12.71 22.24 -7.12
CA ASN A 125 13.37 22.47 -5.85
C ASN A 125 12.88 21.37 -4.89
N GLN A 126 13.75 20.44 -4.51
CA GLN A 126 13.39 19.44 -3.53
C GLN A 126 13.38 20.10 -2.15
N LEU A 127 12.28 19.96 -1.41
CA LEU A 127 12.20 20.25 0.03
C LEU A 127 12.91 19.17 0.88
N VAL A 128 13.83 18.42 0.24
CA VAL A 128 14.44 17.17 0.68
C VAL A 128 15.94 17.25 0.43
N SER A 129 16.71 17.13 1.51
CA SER A 129 18.17 17.04 1.54
C SER A 129 18.65 15.67 1.04
N ASP A 130 18.43 15.37 -0.24
CA ASP A 130 19.05 14.21 -0.90
C ASP A 130 20.26 14.65 -1.74
N PRO A 131 21.42 13.96 -1.68
CA PRO A 131 22.61 14.29 -2.48
C PRO A 131 22.41 14.13 -4.00
N LEU A 132 21.27 13.55 -4.42
CA LEU A 132 20.80 13.43 -5.81
C LEU A 132 19.48 14.21 -6.02
N GLY A 133 19.30 15.34 -5.32
CA GLY A 133 18.08 16.14 -5.13
C GLY A 133 17.41 16.72 -6.38
N LYS A 134 17.14 15.91 -7.40
CA LYS A 134 16.36 16.25 -8.59
C LYS A 134 15.43 15.10 -9.05
N LEU A 135 15.59 13.89 -8.52
CA LEU A 135 14.89 12.68 -9.02
C LEU A 135 14.23 11.83 -7.92
N GLY A 136 14.26 12.24 -6.65
CA GLY A 136 13.73 11.45 -5.54
C GLY A 136 12.19 11.41 -5.50
N PRO A 137 11.59 10.39 -4.87
CA PRO A 137 10.18 10.39 -4.48
C PRO A 137 9.84 11.51 -3.50
N TRP A 138 8.67 12.12 -3.66
CA TRP A 138 8.14 13.09 -2.70
C TRP A 138 7.96 12.55 -1.27
N ASN A 139 7.80 11.23 -1.12
CA ASN A 139 7.50 10.55 0.14
C ASN A 139 8.73 10.31 1.04
N LYS A 140 9.82 11.04 0.80
CA LYS A 140 11.02 11.05 1.65
C LYS A 140 11.34 12.49 2.00
N LEU A 141 10.59 13.08 2.93
CA LEU A 141 10.98 14.38 3.47
C LEU A 141 11.97 14.18 4.61
N ASP A 142 13.02 15.00 4.65
CA ASP A 142 13.91 15.09 5.80
C ASP A 142 13.18 15.89 6.90
N PRO A 143 12.82 15.26 8.04
CA PRO A 143 12.10 15.96 9.11
C PRO A 143 12.97 17.04 9.79
N THR A 144 14.29 17.08 9.56
CA THR A 144 15.20 18.04 10.19
C THR A 144 15.22 19.42 9.53
N GLY A 145 14.55 19.59 8.38
CA GLY A 145 14.42 20.87 7.68
C GLY A 145 13.33 21.82 8.21
N CYS A 146 12.59 21.42 9.25
CA CYS A 146 11.55 22.23 9.87
C CYS A 146 12.13 23.00 11.06
N PRO A 147 12.19 24.35 11.03
CA PRO A 147 12.61 25.11 12.20
C PRO A 147 11.58 24.90 13.33
N LEU A 148 12.09 24.57 14.52
CA LEU A 148 11.36 24.71 15.79
C LEU A 148 11.05 26.19 16.05
#